data_AF-F4P0Q9-F1
#
_entry.id   AF-F4P0Q9-F1
#
_cell.length_a   1.000
_cell.length_b   1.000
_cell.length_c   1.000
_cell.angle_alpha   90.00
_cell.angle_beta   90.00
_cell.angle_gamma   90.00
#
_symmetry.space_group_name_H-M   'P 1'
#
loop_
_entity.id
_entity.type
_entity.pdbx_description
1 polymer ?
#
loop_
_entity_poly.entity_id
_entity_poly.type
_entity_poly.pdbx_seq_one_letter_code
_entity_poly.pdbx_strand_id
1 'polypeptide(L)'
;NLELLILGVFVTCFGFVSLIVKDRLYMSEAMVATLFGIIIGPVVANIFNPDSLFPGQVDHVTLEFSRLIIAIQCLVAGITLPGNYLWKERKSIAMLLGPVMLYMWLMSALAIWAVFSVPWQLALVIAGCITPTDPVLANSIVKGKFAEKHIPYHVRLLISAESAINDGLGVPLVFLPVYLWRISNTGEAIGWWILNVIIYQITLCVIFGILIGYASLRTLKYAELKGWIDKESIFGFFIAIALFTTGSLSALGVDDILGCFFVGTVLSWDQWFNQQIEETHIQEVLDVLINIAFFIYFGTLIPWSDYTTMIGTLSIWKLFLVAIWLLLLRRLPVVMLLRHWIPALGSRKEAFFCGWFGPIGAGAIFYCMTAVVYLEIDL
;
A
#
# COMPACT_ATOMS: atom_id res chain seq x y z
N ASN A 1 20.85 -15.71 -14.36
CA ASN A 1 20.38 -16.57 -15.49
C ASN A 1 19.33 -17.59 -15.08
N LEU A 2 19.56 -18.42 -14.06
CA LEU A 2 18.55 -19.40 -13.59
C LEU A 2 17.31 -18.71 -12.99
N GLU A 3 17.50 -17.65 -12.21
CA GLU A 3 16.40 -16.87 -11.60
C GLU A 3 15.49 -16.24 -12.66
N LEU A 4 16.07 -15.62 -13.70
CA LEU A 4 15.33 -15.05 -14.84
C LEU A 4 14.56 -16.13 -15.61
N LEU A 5 15.16 -17.31 -15.80
CA LEU A 5 14.47 -18.44 -16.43
C LEU A 5 13.26 -18.87 -15.61
N ILE A 6 13.40 -19.02 -14.30
CA ILE A 6 12.33 -19.46 -13.40
C ILE A 6 11.23 -18.41 -13.31
N LEU A 7 11.59 -17.12 -13.20
CA LEU A 7 10.64 -16.02 -13.22
C LEU A 7 9.87 -16.00 -14.55
N GLY A 8 10.57 -16.12 -15.69
CA GLY A 8 9.94 -16.15 -17.01
C GLY A 8 9.01 -17.36 -17.19
N VAL A 9 9.43 -18.54 -16.74
CA VAL A 9 8.58 -19.76 -16.73
C VAL A 9 7.36 -19.56 -15.86
N PHE A 10 7.49 -18.99 -14.67
CA PHE A 10 6.37 -18.72 -13.78
C PHE A 10 5.37 -17.75 -14.41
N VAL A 11 5.82 -16.58 -14.88
CA VAL A 11 4.95 -15.57 -15.48
C VAL A 11 4.22 -16.15 -16.69
N THR A 12 4.91 -16.94 -17.52
CA THR A 12 4.31 -17.60 -18.68
C THR A 12 3.27 -18.65 -18.28
N CYS A 13 3.62 -19.56 -17.36
CA CYS A 13 2.72 -20.60 -16.88
C CYS A 13 1.50 -20.03 -16.17
N PHE A 14 1.73 -19.06 -15.27
CA PHE A 14 0.68 -18.32 -14.57
C PHE A 14 -0.24 -17.61 -15.56
N GLY A 15 0.32 -16.94 -16.56
CA GLY A 15 -0.45 -16.31 -17.64
C GLY A 15 -1.43 -17.29 -18.29
N PHE A 16 -1.00 -18.51 -18.62
CA PHE A 16 -1.86 -19.54 -19.22
C PHE A 16 -3.01 -20.01 -18.33
N VAL A 17 -2.83 -20.02 -17.01
CA VAL A 17 -3.86 -20.49 -16.05
C VAL A 17 -4.55 -19.36 -15.28
N SER A 18 -4.20 -18.11 -15.56
CA SER A 18 -4.62 -16.93 -14.78
C SER A 18 -6.14 -16.83 -14.62
N LEU A 19 -6.91 -17.09 -15.68
CA LEU A 19 -8.38 -17.08 -15.62
C LEU A 19 -8.94 -18.22 -14.76
N ILE A 20 -8.31 -19.39 -14.75
CA ILE A 20 -8.73 -20.50 -13.88
C ILE A 20 -8.47 -20.12 -12.42
N VAL A 21 -7.28 -19.58 -12.13
CA VAL A 21 -6.91 -19.14 -10.80
C VAL A 21 -7.84 -18.05 -10.28
N LYS A 22 -8.12 -17.03 -11.10
CA LYS A 22 -8.98 -15.90 -10.71
C LYS A 22 -10.46 -16.25 -10.65
N ASP A 23 -11.01 -16.82 -11.71
CA ASP A 23 -12.47 -16.96 -11.87
C ASP A 23 -13.02 -18.28 -11.31
N ARG A 24 -12.18 -19.33 -11.16
CA ARG A 24 -12.61 -20.63 -10.62
C ARG A 24 -12.12 -20.86 -9.20
N LEU A 25 -10.87 -20.52 -8.90
CA LEU A 25 -10.26 -20.77 -7.59
C LEU A 25 -10.38 -19.56 -6.65
N TYR A 26 -10.80 -18.39 -7.16
CA TYR A 26 -10.95 -17.14 -6.39
C TYR A 26 -9.67 -16.75 -5.63
N MET A 27 -8.51 -17.04 -6.22
CA MET A 27 -7.21 -16.73 -5.63
C MET A 27 -6.63 -15.44 -6.24
N SER A 28 -6.06 -14.59 -5.39
CA SER A 28 -5.36 -13.39 -5.86
C SER A 28 -3.99 -13.74 -6.46
N GLU A 29 -3.53 -12.92 -7.40
CA GLU A 29 -2.20 -13.08 -8.02
C GLU A 29 -1.10 -12.98 -6.97
N ALA A 30 -1.25 -12.06 -6.02
CA ALA A 30 -0.35 -11.89 -4.89
C ALA A 30 -0.20 -13.16 -4.06
N MET A 31 -1.30 -13.89 -3.79
CA MET A 31 -1.23 -15.14 -3.02
C MET A 31 -0.48 -16.23 -3.77
N VAL A 32 -0.75 -16.39 -5.08
CA VAL A 32 -0.04 -17.37 -5.91
C VAL A 32 1.44 -17.03 -6.07
N ALA A 33 1.75 -15.74 -6.30
CA ALA A 33 3.11 -15.22 -6.36
C ALA A 33 3.86 -15.45 -5.04
N THR A 34 3.24 -15.20 -3.89
CA THR A 34 3.83 -15.45 -2.56
C THR A 34 4.11 -16.94 -2.35
N LEU A 35 3.17 -17.84 -2.67
CA LEU A 35 3.38 -19.28 -2.57
C LEU A 35 4.53 -19.76 -3.45
N PHE A 36 4.62 -19.23 -4.67
CA PHE A 36 5.72 -19.53 -5.56
C PHE A 36 7.06 -19.03 -5.00
N GLY A 37 7.08 -17.80 -4.46
CA GLY A 37 8.23 -17.22 -3.74
C GLY A 37 8.73 -18.13 -2.61
N ILE A 38 7.83 -18.67 -1.80
CA ILE A 38 8.18 -19.61 -0.72
C ILE A 38 8.83 -20.88 -1.28
N ILE A 39 8.33 -21.41 -2.40
CA ILE A 39 8.86 -22.63 -3.04
C ILE A 39 10.27 -22.40 -3.62
N ILE A 40 10.49 -21.27 -4.29
CA ILE A 40 11.81 -20.97 -4.88
C ILE A 40 12.82 -20.41 -3.86
N GLY A 41 12.30 -19.93 -2.73
CA GLY A 41 13.04 -19.28 -1.66
C GLY A 41 13.95 -20.22 -0.87
N PRO A 42 14.67 -19.69 0.13
CA PRO A 42 15.71 -20.41 0.88
C PRO A 42 15.22 -21.66 1.63
N VAL A 43 13.92 -21.72 1.95
CA VAL A 43 13.35 -22.80 2.76
C VAL A 43 13.14 -24.10 1.98
N VAL A 44 12.80 -24.02 0.69
CA VAL A 44 12.41 -25.21 -0.09
C VAL A 44 13.45 -25.53 -1.16
N ALA A 45 13.55 -24.69 -2.20
CA ALA A 45 14.45 -24.96 -3.32
C ALA A 45 15.79 -24.20 -3.22
N ASN A 46 15.85 -23.13 -2.41
CA ASN A 46 17.01 -22.24 -2.24
C ASN A 46 17.60 -21.75 -3.58
N ILE A 47 16.72 -21.47 -4.55
CA ILE A 47 17.13 -21.00 -5.88
C ILE A 47 17.23 -19.48 -5.90
N PHE A 48 16.31 -18.80 -5.22
CA PHE A 48 16.35 -17.35 -5.00
C PHE A 48 16.53 -17.08 -3.52
N ASN A 49 17.72 -16.64 -3.12
CA ASN A 49 18.04 -16.35 -1.73
C ASN A 49 18.48 -14.87 -1.59
N PRO A 50 17.59 -14.00 -1.06
CA PRO A 50 17.88 -12.58 -0.87
C PRO A 50 19.16 -12.30 -0.10
N ASP A 51 19.47 -13.06 0.96
CA ASP A 51 20.68 -12.85 1.77
C ASP A 51 21.97 -13.10 0.98
N SER A 52 21.93 -14.08 0.05
CA SER A 52 23.07 -14.36 -0.83
C SER A 52 23.20 -13.36 -1.98
N LEU A 53 22.07 -12.82 -2.45
CA LEU A 53 22.01 -11.89 -3.58
C LEU A 53 22.33 -10.46 -3.17
N PHE A 54 21.92 -10.07 -1.96
CA PHE A 54 22.10 -8.74 -1.39
C PHE A 54 22.72 -8.82 0.02
N PRO A 55 23.96 -9.31 0.17
CA PRO A 55 24.57 -9.50 1.49
C PRO A 55 24.58 -8.22 2.32
N GLY A 56 23.88 -8.24 3.46
CA GLY A 56 23.77 -7.10 4.38
C GLY A 56 22.96 -5.91 3.83
N GLN A 57 22.24 -6.07 2.71
CA GLN A 57 21.45 -5.01 2.07
C GLN A 57 19.99 -5.41 1.85
N VAL A 58 19.57 -6.58 2.32
CA VAL A 58 18.20 -7.10 2.14
C VAL A 58 17.15 -6.10 2.63
N ASP A 59 17.34 -5.49 3.80
CA ASP A 59 16.39 -4.53 4.35
C ASP A 59 16.27 -3.27 3.49
N HIS A 60 17.40 -2.74 3.02
CA HIS A 60 17.43 -1.58 2.12
C HIS A 60 16.75 -1.90 0.78
N VAL A 61 17.08 -3.04 0.16
CA VAL A 61 16.44 -3.48 -1.09
C VAL A 61 14.95 -3.68 -0.90
N THR A 62 14.53 -4.24 0.23
CA THR A 62 13.11 -4.46 0.56
C THR A 62 12.38 -3.14 0.77
N LEU A 63 13.00 -2.17 1.45
CA LEU A 63 12.47 -0.83 1.63
C LEU A 63 12.26 -0.13 0.29
N GLU A 64 13.29 -0.07 -0.56
CA GLU A 64 13.19 0.60 -1.86
C GLU A 64 12.22 -0.11 -2.80
N PHE A 65 12.21 -1.45 -2.83
CA PHE A 65 11.29 -2.18 -3.69
C PHE A 65 9.83 -1.97 -3.26
N SER A 66 9.54 -2.10 -1.96
CA SER A 66 8.19 -1.84 -1.43
C SER A 66 7.75 -0.38 -1.66
N ARG A 67 8.63 0.59 -1.43
CA ARG A 67 8.39 2.02 -1.72
C ARG A 67 7.98 2.25 -3.16
N LEU A 68 8.73 1.68 -4.12
CA LEU A 68 8.45 1.85 -5.55
C LEU A 68 7.07 1.34 -5.95
N ILE A 69 6.67 0.17 -5.45
CA ILE A 69 5.38 -0.44 -5.78
C ILE A 69 4.24 0.39 -5.23
N ILE A 70 4.32 0.74 -3.95
CA ILE A 70 3.25 1.50 -3.29
C ILE A 70 3.14 2.89 -3.93
N ALA A 71 4.26 3.55 -4.24
CA ALA A 71 4.26 4.84 -4.93
C ALA A 71 3.57 4.77 -6.30
N ILE A 72 3.92 3.77 -7.13
CA ILE A 72 3.28 3.55 -8.43
C ILE A 72 1.79 3.30 -8.25
N GLN A 73 1.39 2.51 -7.26
CA GLN A 73 -0.03 2.18 -7.06
C GLN A 73 -0.86 3.29 -6.49
N CYS A 74 -0.31 4.07 -5.56
CA CYS A 74 -0.95 5.28 -5.07
C CYS A 74 -1.13 6.28 -6.21
N LEU A 75 -0.14 6.40 -7.12
CA LEU A 75 -0.29 7.17 -8.34
C LEU A 75 -1.41 6.61 -9.25
N VAL A 76 -1.43 5.30 -9.53
CA VAL A 76 -2.50 4.64 -10.31
C VAL A 76 -3.86 4.92 -9.70
N ALA A 77 -4.01 4.70 -8.40
CA ALA A 77 -5.25 4.91 -7.69
C ALA A 77 -5.72 6.35 -7.85
N GLY A 78 -4.83 7.33 -7.65
CA GLY A 78 -5.12 8.75 -7.88
C GLY A 78 -5.58 9.05 -9.31
N ILE A 79 -4.91 8.46 -10.32
CA ILE A 79 -5.27 8.64 -11.74
C ILE A 79 -6.64 8.06 -12.05
N THR A 80 -6.99 6.89 -11.47
CA THR A 80 -8.25 6.21 -11.76
C THR A 80 -9.49 6.88 -11.14
N LEU A 81 -9.30 7.84 -10.23
CA LEU A 81 -10.42 8.55 -9.64
C LEU A 81 -11.02 9.56 -10.63
N PRO A 82 -12.36 9.74 -10.62
CA PRO A 82 -12.97 10.78 -11.43
C PRO A 82 -12.61 12.17 -10.88
N GLY A 83 -12.65 13.18 -11.75
CA GLY A 83 -12.39 14.57 -11.38
C GLY A 83 -13.21 15.01 -10.16
N ASN A 84 -12.55 15.70 -9.22
CA ASN A 84 -13.12 16.22 -7.97
C ASN A 84 -13.67 15.15 -7.00
N TYR A 85 -13.36 13.86 -7.18
CA TYR A 85 -13.90 12.78 -6.37
C TYR A 85 -13.66 12.98 -4.86
N LEU A 86 -12.44 13.38 -4.48
CA LEU A 86 -12.07 13.61 -3.08
C LEU A 86 -12.92 14.70 -2.43
N TRP A 87 -13.29 15.73 -3.19
CA TRP A 87 -14.16 16.79 -2.68
C TRP A 87 -15.61 16.31 -2.53
N LYS A 88 -16.10 15.55 -3.52
CA LYS A 88 -17.45 14.98 -3.53
C LYS A 88 -17.67 14.02 -2.35
N GLU A 89 -16.73 13.11 -2.12
CA GLU A 89 -16.81 12.07 -1.09
C GLU A 89 -16.06 12.41 0.20
N ARG A 90 -15.70 13.68 0.42
CA ARG A 90 -14.90 14.13 1.58
C ARG A 90 -15.40 13.64 2.93
N LYS A 91 -16.72 13.55 3.12
CA LYS A 91 -17.32 13.06 4.37
C LYS A 91 -17.05 11.57 4.56
N SER A 92 -17.29 10.77 3.52
CA SER A 92 -17.06 9.32 3.50
C SER A 92 -15.58 9.01 3.73
N ILE A 93 -14.70 9.71 3.00
CA ILE A 93 -13.25 9.56 3.10
C ILE A 93 -12.74 9.99 4.48
N ALA A 94 -13.17 11.14 5.02
CA ALA A 94 -12.77 11.59 6.35
C ALA A 94 -13.19 10.62 7.46
N MET A 95 -14.35 9.99 7.35
CA MET A 95 -14.79 8.97 8.31
C MET A 95 -13.95 7.69 8.24
N LEU A 96 -13.54 7.28 7.04
CA LEU A 96 -12.69 6.10 6.87
C LEU A 96 -11.25 6.36 7.35
N LEU A 97 -10.67 7.50 6.98
CA LEU A 97 -9.27 7.85 7.30
C LEU A 97 -9.08 8.40 8.71
N GLY A 98 -10.14 8.92 9.35
CA GLY A 98 -10.08 9.43 10.71
C GLY A 98 -10.47 8.35 11.72
N PRO A 99 -11.74 8.29 12.15
CA PRO A 99 -12.16 7.43 13.25
C PRO A 99 -12.03 5.93 12.94
N VAL A 100 -12.28 5.48 11.70
CA VAL A 100 -12.13 4.05 11.34
C VAL A 100 -10.66 3.65 11.38
N MET A 101 -9.77 4.39 10.73
CA MET A 101 -8.32 4.13 10.73
C MET A 101 -7.73 4.16 12.15
N LEU A 102 -8.12 5.14 12.98
CA LEU A 102 -7.67 5.22 14.37
C LEU A 102 -8.14 4.01 15.19
N TYR A 103 -9.39 3.58 15.01
CA TYR A 103 -9.91 2.37 15.64
C TYR A 103 -9.14 1.12 15.19
N MET A 104 -8.89 0.99 13.88
CA MET A 104 -8.12 -0.12 13.31
C MET A 104 -6.73 -0.20 13.95
N TRP A 105 -6.07 0.95 14.12
CA TRP A 105 -4.76 1.05 14.77
C TRP A 105 -4.79 0.58 16.22
N LEU A 106 -5.71 1.13 17.03
CA LEU A 106 -5.81 0.79 18.45
C LEU A 106 -6.21 -0.68 18.66
N MET A 107 -7.13 -1.21 17.86
CA MET A 107 -7.54 -2.62 17.95
C MET A 107 -6.43 -3.58 17.51
N SER A 108 -5.62 -3.19 16.53
CA SER A 108 -4.45 -3.96 16.11
C SER A 108 -3.37 -3.95 17.20
N ALA A 109 -3.11 -2.79 17.81
CA ALA A 109 -2.17 -2.66 18.92
C ALA A 109 -2.62 -3.46 20.14
N LEU A 110 -3.92 -3.43 20.46
CA LEU A 110 -4.50 -4.23 21.53
C LEU A 110 -4.33 -5.73 21.29
N ALA A 111 -4.56 -6.20 20.06
CA ALA A 111 -4.36 -7.61 19.70
C ALA A 111 -2.90 -8.03 19.89
N ILE A 112 -1.96 -7.22 19.39
CA ILE A 112 -0.52 -7.50 19.47
C ILE A 112 -0.06 -7.49 20.93
N TRP A 113 -0.44 -6.47 21.70
CA TRP A 113 -0.10 -6.34 23.12
C TRP A 113 -0.65 -7.50 23.95
N ALA A 114 -1.94 -7.85 23.77
CA ALA A 114 -2.60 -8.89 24.56
C ALA A 114 -2.01 -10.29 24.29
N VAL A 115 -1.61 -10.57 23.05
CA VAL A 115 -1.17 -11.91 22.64
C VAL A 115 0.34 -12.11 22.83
N PHE A 116 1.13 -11.08 22.49
CA PHE A 116 2.59 -11.16 22.52
C PHE A 116 3.20 -10.59 23.80
N SER A 117 2.42 -9.88 24.63
CA SER A 117 2.89 -9.27 25.89
C SER A 117 4.09 -8.34 25.70
N VAL A 118 4.18 -7.71 24.52
CA VAL A 118 5.22 -6.71 24.19
C VAL A 118 4.88 -5.36 24.83
N PRO A 119 5.86 -4.44 24.96
CA PRO A 119 5.58 -3.07 25.37
C PRO A 119 4.50 -2.40 24.51
N TRP A 120 3.65 -1.58 25.14
CA TRP A 120 2.51 -0.97 24.45
C TRP A 120 2.92 -0.11 23.25
N GLN A 121 4.02 0.63 23.37
CA GLN A 121 4.58 1.44 22.31
C GLN A 121 5.02 0.58 21.11
N LEU A 122 5.67 -0.56 21.36
CA LEU A 122 6.06 -1.49 20.29
C LEU A 122 4.82 -2.09 19.60
N ALA A 123 3.78 -2.42 20.37
CA ALA A 123 2.51 -2.86 19.80
C ALA A 123 1.86 -1.78 18.91
N LEU A 124 1.95 -0.50 19.30
CA LEU A 124 1.49 0.62 18.49
C LEU A 124 2.31 0.81 17.21
N VAL A 125 3.63 0.63 17.24
CA VAL A 125 4.49 0.67 16.03
C VAL A 125 4.08 -0.43 15.06
N ILE A 126 4.00 -1.67 15.53
CA ILE A 126 3.62 -2.82 14.69
C ILE A 126 2.20 -2.62 14.15
N ALA A 127 1.27 -2.15 14.99
CA ALA A 127 -0.08 -1.82 14.57
C ALA A 127 -0.11 -0.71 13.50
N GLY A 128 0.74 0.31 13.63
CA GLY A 128 0.87 1.38 12.63
C GLY A 128 1.25 0.81 11.27
N CYS A 129 2.14 -0.18 11.22
CA CYS A 129 2.55 -0.82 9.97
C CYS A 129 1.40 -1.61 9.31
N ILE A 130 0.55 -2.28 10.09
CA ILE A 130 -0.54 -3.12 9.56
C ILE A 130 -1.91 -2.42 9.47
N THR A 131 -1.98 -1.14 9.85
CA THR A 131 -3.23 -0.37 9.79
C THR A 131 -3.59 0.01 8.35
N PRO A 132 -2.66 0.57 7.55
CA PRO A 132 -2.91 0.91 6.16
C PRO A 132 -3.42 -0.28 5.36
N THR A 133 -4.35 0.03 4.45
CA THR A 133 -5.00 -0.97 3.60
C THR A 133 -4.47 -0.86 2.20
N ASP A 134 -4.06 -1.98 1.66
CA ASP A 134 -3.17 -2.00 0.51
C ASP A 134 -3.93 -1.88 -0.83
N PRO A 135 -3.57 -0.92 -1.70
CA PRO A 135 -4.19 -0.72 -3.01
C PRO A 135 -3.89 -1.86 -3.98
N VAL A 136 -2.75 -2.58 -3.86
CA VAL A 136 -2.42 -3.76 -4.70
C VAL A 136 -3.52 -4.80 -4.58
N LEU A 137 -3.74 -5.21 -3.34
CA LEU A 137 -4.65 -6.28 -2.97
C LEU A 137 -6.09 -5.79 -3.12
N ALA A 138 -6.33 -4.50 -2.85
CA ALA A 138 -7.62 -3.89 -3.11
C ALA A 138 -8.01 -4.01 -4.59
N ASN A 139 -7.11 -3.61 -5.50
CA ASN A 139 -7.34 -3.63 -6.94
C ASN A 139 -7.63 -5.04 -7.46
N SER A 140 -7.02 -6.08 -6.89
CA SER A 140 -7.25 -7.47 -7.31
C SER A 140 -8.71 -7.95 -7.15
N ILE A 141 -9.49 -7.32 -6.26
CA ILE A 141 -10.89 -7.69 -5.97
C ILE A 141 -11.86 -6.60 -6.43
N VAL A 142 -11.37 -5.37 -6.62
CA VAL A 142 -12.15 -4.22 -7.06
C VAL A 142 -12.16 -4.09 -8.59
N LYS A 143 -11.16 -4.62 -9.28
CA LYS A 143 -11.06 -4.64 -10.75
C LYS A 143 -11.34 -6.03 -11.33
N GLY A 144 -11.72 -6.07 -12.60
CA GLY A 144 -12.00 -7.29 -13.35
C GLY A 144 -13.48 -7.69 -13.41
N LYS A 145 -13.77 -8.67 -14.27
CA LYS A 145 -15.13 -9.08 -14.63
C LYS A 145 -15.98 -9.50 -13.43
N PHE A 146 -15.38 -10.17 -12.45
CA PHE A 146 -16.09 -10.60 -11.24
C PHE A 146 -16.49 -9.40 -10.37
N ALA A 147 -15.55 -8.46 -10.16
CA ALA A 147 -15.77 -7.27 -9.35
C ALA A 147 -16.83 -6.35 -9.96
N GLU A 148 -16.75 -6.11 -11.27
CA GLU A 148 -17.71 -5.28 -12.02
C GLU A 148 -19.14 -5.82 -11.94
N LYS A 149 -19.30 -7.14 -11.84
CA LYS A 149 -20.60 -7.79 -11.77
C LYS A 149 -21.21 -7.77 -10.37
N HIS A 150 -20.39 -7.79 -9.31
CA HIS A 150 -20.87 -8.01 -7.94
C HIS A 150 -20.69 -6.81 -7.00
N ILE A 151 -19.85 -5.83 -7.35
CA ILE A 151 -19.52 -4.69 -6.49
C ILE A 151 -19.93 -3.38 -7.20
N PRO A 152 -20.82 -2.58 -6.60
CA PRO A 152 -21.20 -1.29 -7.17
C PRO A 152 -20.01 -0.37 -7.43
N TYR A 153 -20.04 0.36 -8.54
CA TYR A 153 -18.94 1.23 -8.98
C TYR A 153 -18.52 2.27 -7.93
N HIS A 154 -19.46 2.85 -7.19
CA HIS A 154 -19.13 3.83 -6.15
C HIS A 154 -18.37 3.23 -4.96
N VAL A 155 -18.66 1.99 -4.57
CA VAL A 155 -17.91 1.29 -3.51
C VAL A 155 -16.49 1.00 -3.97
N ARG A 156 -16.32 0.62 -5.24
CA ARG A 156 -15.02 0.37 -5.85
C ARG A 156 -14.13 1.62 -5.83
N LEU A 157 -14.67 2.77 -6.24
CA LEU A 157 -13.97 4.06 -6.17
C LEU A 157 -13.65 4.46 -4.73
N LEU A 158 -14.58 4.24 -3.78
CA LEU A 158 -14.36 4.58 -2.37
C LEU A 158 -13.22 3.77 -1.77
N ILE A 159 -13.19 2.45 -2.01
CA ILE A 159 -12.13 1.56 -1.53
C ILE A 159 -10.79 1.95 -2.15
N SER A 160 -10.75 2.19 -3.47
CA SER A 160 -9.51 2.60 -4.15
C SER A 160 -8.96 3.93 -3.62
N ALA A 161 -9.84 4.93 -3.39
CA ALA A 161 -9.43 6.21 -2.82
C ALA A 161 -8.97 6.07 -1.36
N GLU A 162 -9.69 5.28 -0.56
CA GLU A 162 -9.34 5.03 0.84
C GLU A 162 -7.98 4.35 0.95
N SER A 163 -7.76 3.24 0.25
CA SER A 163 -6.50 2.49 0.33
C SER A 163 -5.29 3.33 -0.07
N ALA A 164 -5.39 4.14 -1.12
CA ALA A 164 -4.26 4.95 -1.57
C ALA A 164 -3.93 6.13 -0.64
N ILE A 165 -4.93 6.78 -0.02
CA ILE A 165 -4.67 7.85 0.95
C ILE A 165 -4.21 7.26 2.29
N ASN A 166 -4.80 6.14 2.70
CA ASN A 166 -4.46 5.42 3.93
C ASN A 166 -2.99 4.97 3.91
N ASP A 167 -2.49 4.51 2.77
CA ASP A 167 -1.08 4.14 2.58
C ASP A 167 -0.11 5.31 2.73
N GLY A 168 -0.53 6.57 2.58
CA GLY A 168 0.27 7.74 2.99
C GLY A 168 0.05 8.15 4.44
N LEU A 169 -1.19 8.12 4.91
CA LEU A 169 -1.54 8.49 6.29
C LEU A 169 -1.10 7.47 7.35
N GLY A 170 -0.50 6.34 6.95
CA GLY A 170 0.14 5.39 7.86
C GLY A 170 1.36 5.98 8.58
N VAL A 171 2.06 6.93 7.95
CA VAL A 171 3.23 7.62 8.51
C VAL A 171 2.93 8.18 9.93
N PRO A 172 1.91 9.04 10.15
CA PRO A 172 1.46 9.46 11.48
C PRO A 172 1.37 8.35 12.54
N LEU A 173 0.78 7.22 12.19
CA LEU A 173 0.48 6.13 13.12
C LEU A 173 1.71 5.32 13.49
N VAL A 174 2.66 5.19 12.56
CA VAL A 174 3.95 4.53 12.79
C VAL A 174 4.86 5.44 13.61
N PHE A 175 4.97 6.72 13.23
CA PHE A 175 5.95 7.62 13.85
C PHE A 175 5.54 8.10 15.25
N LEU A 176 4.26 8.27 15.56
CA LEU A 176 3.82 8.69 16.90
C LEU A 176 4.41 7.80 18.02
N PRO A 177 4.23 6.47 18.00
CA PRO A 177 4.82 5.60 19.01
C PRO A 177 6.35 5.52 18.92
N VAL A 178 6.98 5.74 17.76
CA VAL A 178 8.44 5.87 17.64
C VAL A 178 8.95 7.10 18.40
N TYR A 179 8.31 8.26 18.22
CA TYR A 179 8.66 9.47 18.97
C TYR A 179 8.44 9.28 20.48
N LEU A 180 7.33 8.66 20.88
CA LEU A 180 7.05 8.33 22.29
C LEU A 180 8.03 7.31 22.88
N TRP A 181 8.65 6.47 22.06
CA TRP A 181 9.68 5.52 22.48
C TRP A 181 11.03 6.21 22.68
N ARG A 182 11.39 7.14 21.78
CA ARG A 182 12.72 7.78 21.76
C ARG A 182 12.83 8.99 22.67
N ILE A 183 11.73 9.71 22.93
CA ILE A 183 11.72 10.96 23.71
C ILE A 183 11.01 10.73 25.05
N SER A 184 11.76 10.85 26.16
CA SER A 184 11.24 10.64 27.52
C SER A 184 10.12 11.59 27.91
N ASN A 185 10.14 12.84 27.41
CA ASN A 185 9.08 13.81 27.67
C ASN A 185 7.94 13.64 26.63
N THR A 186 6.79 13.16 27.10
CA THR A 186 5.62 12.93 26.24
C THR A 186 5.13 14.18 25.51
N GLY A 187 5.15 15.35 26.17
CA GLY A 187 4.71 16.61 25.56
C GLY A 187 5.64 17.05 24.43
N GLU A 188 6.94 16.88 24.64
CA GLU A 188 7.97 17.15 23.62
C GLU A 188 7.87 16.15 22.46
N ALA A 189 7.68 14.86 22.74
CA ALA A 189 7.50 13.83 21.74
C ALA A 189 6.31 14.12 20.81
N ILE A 190 5.16 14.48 21.38
CA ILE A 190 3.97 14.86 20.62
C ILE A 190 4.21 16.15 19.84
N GLY A 191 4.90 17.15 20.43
CA GLY A 191 5.25 18.39 19.75
C GLY A 191 6.09 18.15 18.49
N TRP A 192 7.14 17.33 18.61
CA TRP A 192 7.99 16.94 17.48
C TRP A 192 7.26 16.11 16.45
N TRP A 193 6.40 15.19 16.87
CA TRP A 193 5.56 14.41 15.96
C TRP A 193 4.61 15.31 15.16
N ILE A 194 3.91 16.25 15.81
CA ILE A 194 3.04 17.21 15.10
C ILE A 194 3.85 18.02 14.10
N LEU A 195 5.02 18.54 14.51
CA LEU A 195 5.82 19.42 13.66
C LEU A 195 6.46 18.67 12.47
N ASN A 196 7.15 17.55 12.72
CA ASN A 196 7.87 16.82 11.69
C ASN A 196 6.94 15.95 10.82
N VAL A 197 5.95 15.30 11.42
CA VAL A 197 5.12 14.35 10.68
C VAL A 197 3.91 15.04 10.07
N ILE A 198 3.09 15.71 10.89
CA ILE A 198 1.84 16.30 10.39
C ILE A 198 2.11 17.57 9.57
N ILE A 199 2.89 18.51 10.12
CA ILE A 199 3.13 19.80 9.47
C ILE A 199 4.14 19.63 8.35
N TYR A 200 5.34 19.11 8.63
CA TYR A 200 6.40 19.02 7.63
C TYR A 200 6.12 17.94 6.58
N GLN A 201 6.03 16.65 6.95
CA GLN A 201 5.87 15.58 5.96
C GLN A 201 4.52 15.64 5.23
N ILE A 202 3.38 15.64 5.93
CA ILE A 202 2.07 15.56 5.24
C ILE A 202 1.75 16.86 4.50
N THR A 203 1.94 18.04 5.09
CA THR A 203 1.55 19.28 4.40
C THR A 203 2.44 19.55 3.20
N LEU A 204 3.76 19.33 3.31
CA LEU A 204 4.66 19.51 2.16
C LEU A 204 4.41 18.47 1.08
N CYS A 205 4.12 17.20 1.40
CA CYS A 205 3.85 16.21 0.35
C CYS A 205 2.61 16.57 -0.47
N VAL A 206 1.56 17.11 0.16
CA VAL A 206 0.34 17.56 -0.52
C VAL A 206 0.68 18.73 -1.45
N ILE A 207 1.41 19.73 -0.94
CA ILE A 207 1.78 20.92 -1.72
C ILE A 207 2.66 20.52 -2.92
N PHE A 208 3.75 19.79 -2.68
CA PHE A 208 4.66 19.38 -3.74
C PHE A 208 4.02 18.40 -4.71
N GLY A 209 3.21 17.45 -4.24
CA GLY A 209 2.46 16.54 -5.10
C GLY A 209 1.52 17.29 -6.04
N ILE A 210 0.80 18.30 -5.54
CA ILE A 210 -0.05 19.16 -6.38
C ILE A 210 0.80 19.96 -7.38
N LEU A 211 1.93 20.54 -6.96
CA LEU A 211 2.81 21.32 -7.83
C LEU A 211 3.42 20.46 -8.94
N ILE A 212 3.95 19.29 -8.60
CA ILE A 212 4.54 18.33 -9.55
C ILE A 212 3.46 17.85 -10.53
N GLY A 213 2.29 17.46 -10.04
CA GLY A 213 1.18 17.02 -10.89
C GLY A 213 0.69 18.11 -11.83
N TYR A 214 0.54 19.35 -11.33
CA TYR A 214 0.09 20.48 -12.15
C TYR A 214 1.13 20.86 -13.21
N ALA A 215 2.40 20.95 -12.83
CA ALA A 215 3.50 21.23 -13.75
C ALA A 215 3.56 20.16 -14.85
N SER A 216 3.50 18.89 -14.47
CA SER A 216 3.50 17.73 -15.38
C SER A 216 2.33 17.74 -16.35
N LEU A 217 1.11 17.99 -15.87
CA LEU A 217 -0.07 18.06 -16.72
C LEU A 217 0.05 19.19 -17.75
N ARG A 218 0.57 20.36 -17.32
CA ARG A 218 0.77 21.51 -18.20
C ARG A 218 1.84 21.27 -19.25
N THR A 219 2.98 20.68 -18.87
CA THR A 219 4.07 20.39 -19.79
C THR A 219 3.68 19.31 -20.79
N LEU A 220 2.98 18.26 -20.37
CA LEU A 220 2.45 17.22 -21.27
C LEU A 220 1.51 17.81 -22.32
N LYS A 221 0.51 18.59 -21.91
CA LYS A 221 -0.43 19.24 -22.84
C LYS A 221 0.28 20.18 -23.79
N TYR A 222 1.26 20.94 -23.29
CA TYR A 222 2.05 21.84 -24.14
C TYR A 222 2.89 21.08 -25.16
N ALA A 223 3.53 19.98 -24.76
CA ALA A 223 4.31 19.12 -25.65
C ALA A 223 3.44 18.46 -26.72
N GLU A 224 2.25 17.98 -26.37
CA GLU A 224 1.29 17.41 -27.33
C GLU A 224 0.83 18.46 -28.34
N LEU A 225 0.45 19.66 -27.88
CA LEU A 225 0.04 20.77 -28.76
C LEU A 225 1.15 21.20 -29.72
N LYS A 226 2.42 21.02 -29.35
CA LYS A 226 3.59 21.29 -30.19
C LYS A 226 4.02 20.11 -31.05
N GLY A 227 3.39 18.94 -30.90
CA GLY A 227 3.78 17.71 -31.59
C GLY A 227 5.15 17.18 -31.16
N TRP A 228 5.56 17.45 -29.92
CA TRP A 228 6.86 17.01 -29.38
C TRP A 228 6.81 15.62 -28.73
N ILE A 229 5.62 15.15 -28.36
CA ILE A 229 5.42 13.89 -27.66
C ILE A 229 4.41 13.05 -28.43
N ASP A 230 4.71 11.77 -28.55
CA ASP A 230 3.83 10.74 -29.09
C ASP A 230 3.10 10.00 -27.96
N LYS A 231 2.04 9.24 -28.31
CA LYS A 231 1.24 8.51 -27.34
C LYS A 231 2.07 7.55 -26.50
N GLU A 232 3.05 6.86 -27.10
CA GLU A 232 3.93 5.91 -26.41
C GLU A 232 4.75 6.58 -25.30
N SER A 233 5.28 7.77 -25.56
CA SER A 233 6.00 8.55 -24.55
C SER A 233 5.09 9.08 -23.43
N ILE A 234 3.81 9.40 -23.73
CA ILE A 234 2.82 9.72 -22.69
C ILE A 234 2.59 8.51 -21.78
N PHE A 235 2.64 7.28 -22.30
CA PHE A 235 2.57 6.07 -21.47
C PHE A 235 3.83 5.87 -20.63
N GLY A 236 5.02 6.03 -21.22
CA GLY A 236 6.28 5.97 -20.48
C GLY A 236 6.36 7.00 -19.36
N PHE A 237 5.69 8.14 -19.51
CA PHE A 237 5.61 9.20 -18.51
C PHE A 237 5.02 8.71 -17.18
N PHE A 238 4.10 7.73 -17.19
CA PHE A 238 3.45 7.21 -15.99
C PHE A 238 4.45 6.65 -14.96
N ILE A 239 5.43 5.85 -15.40
CA ILE A 239 6.48 5.33 -14.51
C ILE A 239 7.45 6.44 -14.15
N ALA A 240 7.83 7.26 -15.13
CA ALA A 240 8.80 8.33 -14.93
C ALA A 240 8.33 9.33 -13.85
N ILE A 241 7.04 9.68 -13.84
CA ILE A 241 6.51 10.62 -12.85
C ILE A 241 6.40 10.01 -11.45
N ALA A 242 6.10 8.71 -11.33
CA ALA A 242 6.17 8.01 -10.05
C ALA A 242 7.60 8.08 -9.49
N LEU A 243 8.59 7.66 -10.28
CA LEU A 243 10.01 7.68 -9.88
C LEU A 243 10.50 9.08 -9.54
N PHE A 244 10.15 10.08 -10.36
CA PHE A 244 10.54 11.47 -10.14
C PHE A 244 9.93 12.02 -8.85
N THR A 245 8.65 11.76 -8.61
CA THR A 245 7.95 12.23 -7.41
C THR A 245 8.52 11.56 -6.16
N THR A 246 8.68 10.23 -6.20
CA THR A 246 9.27 9.47 -5.10
C THR A 246 10.69 9.94 -4.78
N GLY A 247 11.56 10.04 -5.78
CA GLY A 247 12.94 10.50 -5.58
C GLY A 247 13.02 11.94 -5.06
N SER A 248 12.17 12.84 -5.57
CA SER A 248 12.17 14.25 -5.15
C SER A 248 11.67 14.43 -3.73
N LEU A 249 10.57 13.77 -3.35
CA LEU A 249 9.98 13.89 -2.01
C LEU A 249 10.80 13.15 -0.95
N SER A 250 11.30 11.96 -1.28
CA SER A 250 12.19 11.20 -0.39
C SER A 250 13.48 11.97 -0.10
N ALA A 251 14.07 12.65 -1.10
CA ALA A 251 15.24 13.51 -0.90
C ALA A 251 14.97 14.71 0.03
N LEU A 252 13.72 15.17 0.11
CA LEU A 252 13.28 16.20 1.05
C LEU A 252 12.89 15.63 2.42
N GLY A 253 12.93 14.32 2.63
CA GLY A 253 12.47 13.68 3.87
C GLY A 253 10.96 13.84 4.10
N VAL A 254 10.20 13.97 3.01
CA VAL A 254 8.75 14.17 2.97
C VAL A 254 8.08 12.89 2.47
N ASP A 255 6.83 12.64 2.86
CA ASP A 255 6.06 11.47 2.43
C ASP A 255 5.92 11.42 0.90
N ASP A 256 6.58 10.45 0.30
CA ASP A 256 6.63 10.23 -1.15
C ASP A 256 5.40 9.48 -1.67
N ILE A 257 4.86 8.54 -0.89
CA ILE A 257 3.70 7.73 -1.25
C ILE A 257 2.45 8.60 -1.37
N LEU A 258 2.17 9.42 -0.35
CA LEU A 258 1.04 10.34 -0.37
C LEU A 258 1.20 11.39 -1.47
N GLY A 259 2.42 11.86 -1.69
CA GLY A 259 2.73 12.77 -2.79
C GLY A 259 2.39 12.20 -4.17
N CYS A 260 2.75 10.93 -4.42
CA CYS A 260 2.40 10.22 -5.66
C CYS A 260 0.88 10.14 -5.87
N PHE A 261 0.10 9.89 -4.80
CA PHE A 261 -1.35 9.91 -4.88
C PHE A 261 -1.91 11.28 -5.30
N PHE A 262 -1.38 12.37 -4.73
CA PHE A 262 -1.81 13.72 -5.11
C PHE A 262 -1.40 14.10 -6.54
N VAL A 263 -0.21 13.70 -7.00
CA VAL A 263 0.18 13.84 -8.41
C VAL A 263 -0.85 13.16 -9.30
N GLY A 264 -1.23 11.91 -9.00
CA GLY A 264 -2.21 11.15 -9.78
C GLY A 264 -3.59 11.82 -9.79
N THR A 265 -4.02 12.31 -8.63
CA THR A 265 -5.29 13.03 -8.50
C THR A 265 -5.31 14.31 -9.36
N VAL A 266 -4.20 15.06 -9.40
CA VAL A 266 -4.10 16.27 -10.24
C VAL A 266 -4.07 15.92 -11.72
N LEU A 267 -3.35 14.87 -12.12
CA LEU A 267 -3.36 14.38 -13.51
C LEU A 267 -4.77 13.96 -13.96
N SER A 268 -5.56 13.39 -13.05
CA SER A 268 -6.95 12.98 -13.34
C SER A 268 -7.96 14.13 -13.39
N TRP A 269 -7.59 15.33 -12.92
CA TRP A 269 -8.55 16.37 -12.57
C TRP A 269 -9.46 16.78 -13.72
N ASP A 270 -8.91 16.98 -14.91
CA ASP A 270 -9.65 17.35 -16.12
C ASP A 270 -9.89 16.19 -17.09
N GLN A 271 -9.58 14.96 -16.67
CA GLN A 271 -9.76 13.70 -17.40
C GLN A 271 -9.02 13.62 -18.76
N TRP A 272 -8.24 14.64 -19.14
CA TRP A 272 -7.46 14.60 -20.39
C TRP A 272 -6.40 13.50 -20.32
N PHE A 273 -5.68 13.36 -19.20
CA PHE A 273 -4.67 12.31 -19.05
C PHE A 273 -5.31 10.91 -19.10
N ASN A 274 -6.47 10.75 -18.44
CA ASN A 274 -7.25 9.51 -18.45
C ASN A 274 -7.62 9.05 -19.87
N GLN A 275 -8.08 9.97 -20.72
CA GLN A 275 -8.45 9.66 -22.10
C GLN A 275 -7.25 9.21 -22.94
N GLN A 276 -6.06 9.75 -22.68
CA GLN A 276 -4.85 9.34 -23.39
C GLN A 276 -4.46 7.89 -23.04
N ILE A 277 -4.63 7.49 -21.78
CA ILE A 277 -4.27 6.15 -21.28
C ILE A 277 -5.38 5.10 -21.43
N GLU A 278 -6.64 5.50 -21.64
CA GLU A 278 -7.81 4.61 -21.74
C GLU A 278 -7.67 3.53 -22.83
N GLU A 279 -7.00 3.86 -23.94
CA GLU A 279 -6.80 2.94 -25.07
C GLU A 279 -5.72 1.87 -24.82
N THR A 280 -5.00 1.95 -23.70
CA THR A 280 -3.80 1.14 -23.44
C THR A 280 -3.89 0.43 -22.10
N HIS A 281 -4.23 -0.86 -22.15
CA HIS A 281 -4.17 -1.79 -21.02
C HIS A 281 -2.75 -2.00 -20.45
N ILE A 282 -1.73 -1.30 -20.96
CA ILE A 282 -0.32 -1.45 -20.56
C ILE A 282 -0.11 -1.09 -19.09
N GLN A 283 -0.81 -0.07 -18.56
CA GLN A 283 -0.73 0.27 -17.14
C GLN A 283 -1.17 -0.91 -16.25
N GLU A 284 -2.23 -1.61 -16.64
CA GLU A 284 -2.73 -2.78 -15.91
C GLU A 284 -1.73 -3.94 -16.00
N VAL A 285 -1.10 -4.15 -17.16
CA VAL A 285 -0.08 -5.19 -17.34
C VAL A 285 1.15 -4.92 -16.48
N LEU A 286 1.64 -3.68 -16.47
CA LEU A 286 2.82 -3.30 -15.70
C LEU A 286 2.57 -3.39 -14.20
N ASP A 287 1.41 -2.94 -13.72
CA ASP A 287 0.99 -3.11 -12.33
C ASP A 287 0.99 -4.60 -11.94
N VAL A 288 0.33 -5.46 -12.73
CA VAL A 288 0.31 -6.91 -12.49
C VAL A 288 1.71 -7.51 -12.43
N LEU A 289 2.60 -7.19 -13.37
CA LEU A 289 3.95 -7.73 -13.42
C LEU A 289 4.80 -7.30 -12.22
N ILE A 290 4.74 -6.01 -11.85
CA ILE A 290 5.45 -5.46 -10.69
C ILE A 290 4.96 -6.10 -9.40
N ASN A 291 3.64 -6.29 -9.27
CA ASN A 291 3.04 -6.94 -8.11
C ASN A 291 3.44 -8.40 -7.98
N ILE A 292 3.41 -9.14 -9.08
CA ILE A 292 3.87 -10.52 -9.10
C ILE A 292 5.34 -10.60 -8.68
N ALA A 293 6.20 -9.76 -9.25
CA ALA A 293 7.62 -9.73 -8.91
C ALA A 293 7.83 -9.46 -7.41
N PHE A 294 7.08 -8.50 -6.85
CA PHE A 294 7.16 -8.19 -5.42
C PHE A 294 6.69 -9.31 -4.51
N PHE A 295 5.53 -9.91 -4.80
CA PHE A 295 5.00 -10.94 -3.92
C PHE A 295 5.80 -12.24 -4.02
N ILE A 296 6.42 -12.54 -5.17
CA ILE A 296 7.45 -13.59 -5.26
C ILE A 296 8.63 -13.26 -4.34
N TYR A 297 9.17 -12.04 -4.45
CA TYR A 297 10.28 -11.58 -3.60
C TYR A 297 9.91 -11.65 -2.11
N PHE A 298 8.75 -11.14 -1.72
CA PHE A 298 8.22 -11.21 -0.37
C PHE A 298 8.12 -12.65 0.14
N GLY A 299 7.65 -13.59 -0.69
CA GLY A 299 7.60 -15.01 -0.34
C GLY A 299 8.97 -15.62 -0.01
N THR A 300 10.05 -15.07 -0.58
CA THR A 300 11.43 -15.50 -0.29
C THR A 300 12.00 -14.90 0.99
N LEU A 301 11.42 -13.81 1.51
CA LEU A 301 11.87 -13.09 2.70
C LEU A 301 11.27 -13.62 4.01
N ILE A 302 10.21 -14.42 3.97
CA ILE A 302 9.49 -14.85 5.18
C ILE A 302 10.46 -15.61 6.10
N PRO A 303 10.71 -15.13 7.35
CA PRO A 303 11.70 -15.72 8.25
C PRO A 303 11.13 -16.93 8.98
N TRP A 304 10.99 -18.05 8.26
CA TRP A 304 10.40 -19.28 8.80
C TRP A 304 11.15 -19.84 10.01
N SER A 305 12.47 -19.64 10.07
CA SER A 305 13.30 -20.03 11.21
C SER A 305 12.84 -19.36 12.50
N ASP A 306 12.51 -18.08 12.44
CA ASP A 306 12.23 -17.24 13.62
C ASP A 306 10.92 -17.65 14.31
N TYR A 307 9.95 -18.15 13.54
CA TYR A 307 8.71 -18.71 14.06
C TYR A 307 8.92 -20.01 14.84
N THR A 308 10.02 -20.72 14.58
CA THR A 308 10.36 -22.00 15.24
C THR A 308 11.38 -21.85 16.36
N THR A 309 12.31 -20.88 16.26
CA THR A 309 13.40 -20.67 17.22
C THR A 309 13.00 -19.79 18.41
N MET A 310 12.14 -18.78 18.22
CA MET A 310 11.61 -17.95 19.32
C MET A 310 10.47 -18.65 20.08
N ILE A 311 10.78 -19.81 20.65
CA ILE A 311 9.84 -20.63 21.43
C ILE A 311 9.31 -19.80 22.62
N GLY A 312 8.06 -19.34 22.51
CA GLY A 312 7.32 -18.63 23.57
C GLY A 312 6.79 -17.25 23.15
N THR A 313 7.57 -16.47 22.39
CA THR A 313 7.15 -15.12 21.96
C THR A 313 6.40 -15.19 20.64
N LEU A 314 7.01 -15.70 19.56
CA LEU A 314 6.42 -15.74 18.21
C LEU A 314 5.78 -17.08 17.84
N SER A 315 5.15 -17.76 18.80
CA SER A 315 4.55 -19.08 18.54
C SER A 315 3.45 -19.02 17.47
N ILE A 316 3.42 -20.00 16.57
CA ILE A 316 2.50 -20.08 15.42
C ILE A 316 1.02 -19.89 15.82
N TRP A 317 0.57 -20.49 16.93
CA TRP A 317 -0.83 -20.37 17.36
C TRP A 317 -1.20 -18.93 17.78
N LYS A 318 -0.25 -18.15 18.32
CA LYS A 318 -0.44 -16.72 18.63
C LYS A 318 -0.63 -15.90 17.37
N LEU A 319 0.13 -16.21 16.31
CA LEU A 319 -0.04 -15.59 15.00
C LEU A 319 -1.43 -15.88 14.41
N PHE A 320 -1.93 -17.12 14.52
CA PHE A 320 -3.30 -17.45 14.13
C PHE A 320 -4.34 -16.68 14.94
N LEU A 321 -4.15 -16.54 16.25
CA LEU A 321 -5.05 -15.79 17.11
C LEU A 321 -5.11 -14.31 16.69
N VAL A 322 -3.95 -13.68 16.47
CA VAL A 322 -3.89 -12.30 15.97
C VAL A 322 -4.50 -12.19 14.58
N ALA A 323 -4.25 -13.14 13.67
CA ALA A 323 -4.87 -13.11 12.34
C ALA A 323 -6.41 -13.17 12.43
N ILE A 324 -6.97 -14.06 13.25
CA ILE A 324 -8.43 -14.15 13.48
C ILE A 324 -8.95 -12.84 14.09
N TRP A 325 -8.23 -12.28 15.08
CA TRP A 325 -8.59 -11.01 15.69
C TRP A 325 -8.62 -9.88 14.66
N LEU A 326 -7.59 -9.77 13.83
CA LEU A 326 -7.48 -8.74 12.80
C LEU A 326 -8.58 -8.89 11.74
N LEU A 327 -8.91 -10.11 11.32
CA LEU A 327 -9.97 -10.36 10.36
C LEU A 327 -11.36 -9.96 10.89
N LEU A 328 -11.63 -10.24 12.17
CA LEU A 328 -12.97 -10.05 12.74
C LEU A 328 -13.18 -8.70 13.41
N LEU A 329 -12.17 -8.17 14.10
CA LEU A 329 -12.31 -7.05 15.02
C LEU A 329 -11.64 -5.75 14.56
N ARG A 330 -10.66 -5.81 13.64
CA ARG A 330 -9.91 -4.61 13.22
C ARG A 330 -10.79 -3.59 12.50
N ARG A 331 -11.55 -4.01 11.48
CA ARG A 331 -12.24 -3.10 10.54
C ARG A 331 -13.77 -3.27 10.53
N LEU A 332 -14.25 -4.51 10.48
CA LEU A 332 -15.67 -4.81 10.33
C LEU A 332 -16.57 -4.16 11.40
N PRO A 333 -16.26 -4.21 12.71
CA PRO A 333 -17.15 -3.67 13.73
C PRO A 333 -17.33 -2.16 13.61
N VAL A 334 -16.23 -1.42 13.39
CA VAL A 334 -16.25 0.04 13.35
C VAL A 334 -16.91 0.56 12.08
N VAL A 335 -16.67 -0.05 10.92
CA VAL A 335 -17.35 0.36 9.66
C VAL A 335 -18.85 0.13 9.76
N MET A 336 -19.28 -0.99 10.35
CA MET A 336 -20.70 -1.28 10.57
C MET A 336 -21.36 -0.33 11.58
N LEU A 337 -20.63 0.07 12.62
CA LEU A 337 -21.07 1.06 13.61
C LEU A 337 -21.21 2.45 12.98
N LEU A 338 -20.19 2.90 12.26
CA LEU A 338 -20.10 4.25 11.71
C LEU A 338 -20.78 4.42 10.34
N ARG A 339 -21.41 3.36 9.80
CA ARG A 339 -21.99 3.36 8.43
C ARG A 339 -22.90 4.55 8.13
N HIS A 340 -23.69 5.03 9.11
CA HIS A 340 -24.63 6.14 8.89
C HIS A 340 -23.93 7.47 8.64
N TRP A 341 -22.66 7.58 9.02
CA TRP A 341 -21.80 8.74 8.78
C TRP A 341 -20.91 8.57 7.55
N ILE A 342 -21.04 7.47 6.79
CA ILE A 342 -20.33 7.22 5.53
C ILE A 342 -21.37 7.25 4.39
N PRO A 343 -21.73 8.43 3.85
CA PRO A 343 -22.80 8.57 2.85
C PRO A 343 -22.61 7.72 1.59
N ALA A 344 -21.36 7.44 1.22
CA ALA A 344 -21.03 6.58 0.07
C ALA A 344 -21.53 5.13 0.23
N LEU A 345 -21.76 4.65 1.46
CA LEU A 345 -22.23 3.29 1.71
C LEU A 345 -23.75 3.30 1.88
N GLY A 346 -24.48 3.02 0.81
CA GLY A 346 -25.94 3.12 0.79
C GLY A 346 -26.65 1.97 1.50
N SER A 347 -26.04 0.77 1.51
CA SER A 347 -26.66 -0.44 2.05
C SER A 347 -25.82 -1.12 3.13
N ARG A 348 -26.48 -1.89 4.01
CA ARG A 348 -25.79 -2.71 5.02
C ARG A 348 -24.86 -3.75 4.39
N LYS A 349 -25.18 -4.23 3.18
CA LYS A 349 -24.35 -5.18 2.43
C LYS A 349 -23.06 -4.50 1.95
N GLU A 350 -23.15 -3.28 1.44
CA GLU A 350 -21.98 -2.49 1.05
C GLU A 350 -21.10 -2.16 2.26
N ALA A 351 -21.70 -1.79 3.39
CA ALA A 351 -20.96 -1.53 4.63
C ALA A 351 -20.29 -2.79 5.18
N PHE A 352 -20.95 -3.94 5.13
CA PHE A 352 -20.36 -5.21 5.54
C PHE A 352 -19.20 -5.59 4.62
N PHE A 353 -19.38 -5.45 3.30
CA PHE A 353 -18.31 -5.69 2.32
C PHE A 353 -17.11 -4.77 2.57
N CYS A 354 -17.34 -3.46 2.67
CA CYS A 354 -16.29 -2.47 2.94
C CYS A 354 -15.63 -2.68 4.32
N GLY A 355 -16.38 -3.13 5.33
CA GLY A 355 -15.86 -3.44 6.66
C GLY A 355 -15.01 -4.70 6.70
N TRP A 356 -15.40 -5.74 5.96
CA TRP A 356 -14.63 -6.97 5.81
C TRP A 356 -13.37 -6.75 4.96
N PHE A 357 -13.47 -5.87 3.97
CA PHE A 357 -12.44 -5.63 2.98
C PHE A 357 -11.36 -4.67 3.49
N GLY A 358 -10.31 -5.20 4.13
CA GLY A 358 -9.16 -4.41 4.59
C GLY A 358 -7.85 -5.16 4.45
N PRO A 359 -7.43 -5.48 3.21
CA PRO A 359 -6.22 -6.25 2.99
C PRO A 359 -4.98 -5.50 3.49
N ILE A 360 -4.03 -6.26 4.04
CA ILE A 360 -2.71 -5.77 4.43
C ILE A 360 -1.73 -6.31 3.40
N GLY A 361 -0.98 -5.42 2.75
CA GLY A 361 -0.09 -5.79 1.65
C GLY A 361 1.27 -5.12 1.75
N ALA A 362 1.77 -4.62 0.61
CA ALA A 362 3.12 -4.07 0.47
C ALA A 362 3.37 -2.90 1.43
N GLY A 363 2.34 -2.07 1.69
CA GLY A 363 2.38 -0.99 2.67
C GLY A 363 2.96 -1.39 4.02
N ALA A 364 2.55 -2.55 4.54
CA ALA A 364 3.01 -3.00 5.84
C ALA A 364 4.51 -3.33 5.88
N ILE A 365 5.06 -3.84 4.78
CA ILE A 365 6.49 -4.15 4.65
C ILE A 365 7.28 -2.85 4.58
N PHE A 366 6.83 -1.88 3.78
CA PHE A 366 7.45 -0.56 3.69
C PHE A 366 7.51 0.14 5.05
N TYR A 367 6.40 0.15 5.77
CA TYR A 367 6.33 0.77 7.10
C TYR A 367 7.16 0.02 8.14
N CYS A 368 7.20 -1.31 8.08
CA CYS A 368 8.05 -2.12 8.95
C CYS A 368 9.52 -1.77 8.76
N MET A 369 10.00 -1.77 7.50
CA MET A 369 11.39 -1.43 7.19
C MET A 369 11.71 0.02 7.57
N THR A 370 10.81 0.96 7.29
CA THR A 370 10.96 2.36 7.70
C THR A 370 11.08 2.47 9.22
N ALA A 371 10.20 1.80 9.98
CA ALA A 371 10.23 1.83 11.44
C ALA A 371 11.54 1.27 12.01
N VAL A 372 12.06 0.17 11.45
CA VAL A 372 13.35 -0.41 11.84
C VAL A 372 14.47 0.62 11.66
N VAL A 373 14.60 1.23 10.47
CA VAL A 373 15.62 2.26 10.22
C VAL A 373 15.52 3.39 11.25
N TYR A 374 14.31 3.89 11.53
CA TYR A 374 14.14 5.02 12.47
C TYR A 374 14.34 4.66 13.95
N LEU A 375 14.22 3.38 14.31
CA LEU A 375 14.53 2.90 15.66
C LEU A 375 16.04 2.68 15.85
N GLU A 376 16.79 2.42 14.78
CA GLU A 376 18.24 2.20 14.79
C GLU A 376 19.07 3.48 14.73
N ILE A 377 18.49 4.63 14.33
CA ILE A 377 19.19 5.91 14.34
C ILE A 377 19.50 6.32 15.80
N ASP A 378 20.77 6.35 16.19
CA ASP A 378 21.22 6.96 17.44
C ASP A 378 20.94 8.48 17.42
N LEU A 379 20.45 9.05 18.54
CA LEU A 379 20.22 10.50 18.70
C LEU A 379 21.48 11.23 19.15
#